data_AF-A0AAW3R2I9-F1
#
_entry.id   AF-A0AAW3R2I9-F1
#
_cell.length_a   1.000
_cell.length_b   1.000
_cell.length_c   1.000
_cell.angle_alpha   90.00
_cell.angle_beta   90.00
_cell.angle_gamma   90.00
#
_symmetry.space_group_name_H-M   'P 1'
#
loop_
_entity.id
_entity.type
_entity.pdbx_description
1 polymer ?
#
loop_
_entity_poly.entity_id
_entity_poly.type
_entity_poly.pdbx_seq_one_letter_code
_entity_poly.pdbx_strand_id
1 'polypeptide(L)'
;QRAYFGQKDAQQCAVVRRFVADLDIPVEIVVCDIARETDGLARSSRNVRLTLENRQKAPVLYEALQEASRLFRSGERNADVLEGALRVSLIKAGVPDIDYATVVNADTFRREDPCSENALALLAVQAGAVRLIDNMPL
;
A
#
# COMPACT_ATOMS: atom_id res chain seq x y z
N GLN A 1 -0.86 -15.71 23.32
CA GLN A 1 -2.10 -14.98 22.94
C GLN A 1 -1.92 -14.45 21.52
N ARG A 2 -3.00 -14.09 20.80
CA ARG A 2 -2.93 -13.60 19.40
C ARG A 2 -3.55 -12.21 19.28
N ALA A 3 -2.94 -11.34 18.48
CA ALA A 3 -3.49 -10.05 18.09
C ALA A 3 -3.49 -9.95 16.55
N TYR A 4 -4.59 -9.43 15.99
CA TYR A 4 -4.85 -9.42 14.55
C TYR A 4 -4.82 -7.98 14.03
N PHE A 5 -4.02 -7.73 13.00
CA PHE A 5 -3.86 -6.41 12.39
C PHE A 5 -4.06 -6.50 10.87
N GLY A 6 -4.65 -5.46 10.28
CA GLY A 6 -4.87 -5.43 8.83
C GLY A 6 -3.61 -5.00 8.07
N GLN A 7 -3.26 -5.73 7.01
CA GLN A 7 -2.15 -5.41 6.12
C GLN A 7 -2.24 -4.00 5.49
N LYS A 8 -3.45 -3.44 5.41
CA LYS A 8 -3.68 -2.09 4.86
C LYS A 8 -2.76 -1.05 5.52
N ASP A 9 -2.58 -1.17 6.84
CA ASP A 9 -1.68 -0.32 7.62
C ASP A 9 -0.31 -1.02 7.76
N ALA A 10 0.33 -1.35 6.64
CA ALA A 10 1.53 -2.20 6.60
C ALA A 10 2.67 -1.69 7.52
N GLN A 11 2.90 -0.37 7.53
CA GLN A 11 3.91 0.24 8.39
C GLN A 11 3.56 0.09 9.89
N GLN A 12 2.28 0.19 10.26
CA GLN A 12 1.84 -0.08 11.63
C GLN A 12 2.10 -1.53 12.00
N CYS A 13 1.75 -2.48 11.13
CA CYS A 13 2.01 -3.91 11.35
C CYS A 13 3.49 -4.19 11.59
N ALA A 14 4.37 -3.58 10.79
CA ALA A 14 5.82 -3.72 10.96
C ALA A 14 6.33 -3.13 12.29
N VAL A 15 5.88 -1.91 12.64
CA VAL A 15 6.23 -1.28 13.92
C VAL A 15 5.75 -2.12 15.11
N VAL A 16 4.51 -2.63 15.08
CA VAL A 16 3.96 -3.45 16.17
C VAL A 16 4.69 -4.80 16.28
N ARG A 17 4.99 -5.46 15.15
CA ARG A 17 5.80 -6.69 15.15
C ARG A 17 7.16 -6.46 15.78
N ARG A 18 7.84 -5.37 15.40
CA ARG A 18 9.15 -5.03 15.95
C ARG A 18 9.08 -4.72 17.44
N PHE A 19 8.08 -3.94 17.87
CA PHE A 19 7.84 -3.61 19.28
C PHE A 19 7.61 -4.87 20.14
N VAL A 20 6.78 -5.80 19.67
CA VAL A 20 6.52 -7.06 20.38
C VAL A 20 7.77 -7.93 20.48
N ALA A 21 8.55 -8.02 19.41
CA ALA A 21 9.80 -8.79 19.38
C ALA A 21 10.89 -8.16 20.27
N ASP A 22 11.09 -6.85 20.20
CA ASP A 22 12.15 -6.14 20.94
C ASP A 22 11.90 -6.12 22.46
N LEU A 23 10.65 -6.33 22.91
CA LEU A 23 10.26 -6.32 24.32
C LEU A 23 9.87 -7.70 24.86
N ASP A 24 10.12 -8.78 24.11
CA ASP A 24 9.78 -10.16 24.49
C ASP A 24 8.31 -10.33 24.94
N ILE A 25 7.38 -9.59 24.32
CA ILE A 25 5.96 -9.64 24.66
C ILE A 25 5.39 -10.98 24.14
N PRO A 26 4.75 -11.83 24.98
CA PRO A 26 4.29 -13.18 24.58
C PRO A 26 2.97 -13.17 23.78
N VAL A 27 2.93 -12.37 22.72
CA VAL A 27 1.79 -12.20 21.80
C VAL A 27 2.23 -12.46 20.36
N GLU A 28 1.49 -13.31 19.66
CA GLU A 28 1.66 -13.54 18.22
C GLU A 28 0.91 -12.46 17.43
N ILE A 29 1.61 -11.77 16.53
CA ILE A 29 1.03 -10.76 15.63
C ILE A 29 0.65 -11.40 14.30
N VAL A 30 -0.65 -11.58 14.08
CA VAL A 30 -1.22 -12.10 12.83
C VAL A 30 -1.62 -10.93 11.94
N VAL A 31 -1.02 -10.84 10.75
CA VAL A 31 -1.40 -9.84 9.75
C VAL A 31 -2.40 -10.45 8.80
N CYS A 32 -3.57 -9.82 8.68
CA CYS A 32 -4.67 -10.24 7.83
C CYS A 32 -4.65 -9.47 6.51
N ASP A 33 -5.01 -10.15 5.42
CA ASP A 33 -5.07 -9.57 4.08
C ASP A 33 -5.97 -8.33 4.00
N ILE A 34 -5.68 -7.46 3.03
CA ILE A 34 -6.48 -6.27 2.77
C ILE A 34 -7.85 -6.70 2.25
N ALA A 35 -8.89 -6.50 3.06
CA ALA A 35 -10.27 -6.62 2.60
C ALA A 35 -10.58 -5.47 1.61
N ARG A 36 -11.06 -5.82 0.42
CA ARG A 36 -11.39 -4.86 -0.64
C ARG A 36 -12.91 -4.77 -0.87
N GLU A 37 -13.35 -3.64 -1.40
CA GLU A 37 -14.68 -3.48 -1.99
C GLU A 37 -14.72 -4.20 -3.35
N THR A 38 -15.90 -4.33 -3.95
CA THR A 38 -16.09 -5.10 -5.21
C THR A 38 -15.32 -4.51 -6.39
N ASP A 39 -14.99 -3.22 -6.33
CA ASP A 39 -14.20 -2.49 -7.31
C ASP A 39 -12.71 -2.43 -6.94
N GLY A 40 -12.26 -3.14 -5.91
CA GLY A 40 -10.85 -3.24 -5.54
C GLY A 40 -10.38 -2.18 -4.53
N LEU A 41 -11.18 -1.16 -4.22
CA LEU A 41 -10.82 -0.16 -3.21
C LEU A 41 -10.59 -0.84 -1.84
N ALA A 42 -9.44 -0.60 -1.21
CA ALA A 42 -9.17 -1.10 0.14
C ALA A 42 -10.21 -0.56 1.14
N ARG A 43 -10.92 -1.45 1.83
CA ARG A 43 -11.98 -1.07 2.78
C ARG A 43 -11.44 -0.11 3.84
N SER A 44 -12.19 0.95 4.11
CA SER A 44 -11.88 1.90 5.18
C SER A 44 -13.15 2.51 5.72
N SER A 45 -13.21 2.73 7.03
CA SER A 45 -14.20 3.63 7.62
C SER A 45 -14.10 5.04 7.04
N ARG A 46 -12.94 5.44 6.51
CA ARG A 46 -12.74 6.73 5.84
C ARG A 46 -13.45 6.82 4.48
N ASN A 47 -13.76 5.70 3.82
CA ASN A 47 -14.36 5.70 2.48
C ASN A 47 -15.75 6.36 2.47
N VAL A 48 -16.49 6.29 3.59
CA VAL A 48 -17.81 6.95 3.75
C VAL A 48 -17.75 8.48 3.64
N ARG A 49 -16.56 9.07 3.83
CA ARG A 49 -16.33 10.52 3.79
C ARG A 49 -15.94 11.02 2.39
N LEU A 50 -15.77 10.11 1.43
CA LEU A 50 -15.44 10.48 0.05
C LEU A 50 -16.66 11.13 -0.61
N THR A 51 -16.42 12.14 -1.43
CA THR A 51 -17.42 12.60 -2.39
C THR A 51 -17.66 11.51 -3.43
N LEU A 52 -18.80 11.56 -4.13
CA LEU A 52 -19.12 10.60 -5.19
C LEU A 52 -18.00 10.54 -6.25
N GLU A 53 -17.50 11.71 -6.67
CA GLU A 53 -16.41 11.81 -7.64
C GLU A 53 -15.12 11.15 -7.15
N ASN A 54 -14.69 11.46 -5.92
CA ASN A 54 -13.48 10.88 -5.35
C ASN A 54 -13.62 9.37 -5.14
N ARG A 55 -14.82 8.91 -4.74
CA ARG A 55 -15.10 7.48 -4.57
C ARG A 55 -15.03 6.73 -5.89
N GLN A 56 -15.51 7.31 -6.99
CA GLN A 56 -15.42 6.70 -8.32
C GLN A 56 -13.98 6.59 -8.84
N LYS A 57 -13.10 7.52 -8.45
CA LYS A 57 -11.68 7.49 -8.82
C LYS A 57 -10.83 6.58 -7.94
N ALA A 58 -11.22 6.37 -6.68
CA ALA A 58 -10.42 5.64 -5.69
C ALA A 58 -9.98 4.20 -6.07
N PRO A 59 -10.72 3.41 -6.88
CA PRO A 59 -10.25 2.12 -7.38
C PRO A 59 -8.89 2.15 -8.11
N VAL A 60 -8.51 3.28 -8.70
CA VAL A 60 -7.22 3.41 -9.41
C VAL A 60 -6.01 3.14 -8.50
N LEU A 61 -6.14 3.30 -7.18
CA LEU A 61 -5.07 2.96 -6.25
C LEU A 61 -4.70 1.47 -6.35
N TYR A 62 -5.71 0.61 -6.45
CA TYR A 62 -5.49 -0.82 -6.60
C TYR A 62 -4.96 -1.16 -7.99
N GLU A 63 -5.48 -0.53 -9.03
CA GLU A 63 -4.99 -0.71 -10.41
C GLU A 63 -3.52 -0.30 -10.55
N ALA A 64 -3.11 0.80 -9.93
CA ALA A 64 -1.73 1.26 -9.89
C ALA A 64 -0.81 0.20 -9.25
N LEU A 65 -1.21 -0.34 -8.09
CA LEU A 65 -0.48 -1.40 -7.40
C LEU A 65 -0.38 -2.68 -8.26
N GLN A 66 -1.48 -3.06 -8.93
CA GLN A 66 -1.48 -4.21 -9.83
C GLN A 66 -0.51 -4.03 -11.00
N GLU A 67 -0.41 -2.82 -11.57
CA GLU A 67 0.52 -2.55 -12.66
C GLU A 67 1.98 -2.65 -12.21
N ALA A 68 2.31 -2.10 -11.03
CA ALA A 68 3.66 -2.26 -10.46
C ALA A 68 3.99 -3.73 -10.19
N SER A 69 3.05 -4.51 -9.63
CA SER A 69 3.26 -5.95 -9.41
C SER A 69 3.38 -6.72 -10.73
N ARG A 70 2.63 -6.35 -11.77
CA ARG A 70 2.77 -6.94 -13.11
C ARG A 70 4.17 -6.72 -13.68
N LEU A 71 4.70 -5.50 -13.58
CA LEU A 71 6.06 -5.17 -14.03
C LEU A 71 7.10 -5.94 -13.21
N PHE A 72 6.98 -5.96 -11.90
CA PHE A 72 7.88 -6.70 -11.02
C PHE A 72 7.92 -8.20 -11.35
N ARG A 73 6.74 -8.83 -11.54
CA ARG A 73 6.65 -10.24 -11.97
C ARG A 73 7.23 -10.51 -13.35
N SER A 74 7.31 -9.49 -14.21
CA SER A 74 7.97 -9.59 -15.53
C SER A 74 9.50 -9.46 -15.48
N GLY A 75 10.07 -9.28 -14.28
CA GLY A 75 11.52 -9.18 -14.07
C GLY A 75 12.02 -7.75 -13.83
N GLU A 76 11.14 -6.75 -13.83
CA GLU A 76 11.54 -5.39 -13.46
C GLU A 76 11.94 -5.34 -11.98
N ARG A 77 13.06 -4.69 -11.69
CA ARG A 77 13.61 -4.53 -10.34
C ARG A 77 14.07 -3.11 -10.06
N ASN A 78 14.11 -2.23 -11.06
CA ASN A 78 14.45 -0.83 -10.86
C ASN A 78 13.32 -0.11 -10.10
N ALA A 79 13.67 0.48 -8.96
CA ALA A 79 12.68 1.14 -8.11
C ALA A 79 12.01 2.33 -8.82
N ASP A 80 12.77 3.13 -9.58
CA ASP A 80 12.21 4.29 -10.29
C ASP A 80 11.20 3.91 -11.37
N VAL A 81 11.41 2.79 -12.07
CA VAL A 81 10.45 2.27 -13.06
C VAL A 81 9.16 1.85 -12.37
N LEU A 82 9.24 1.09 -11.28
CA LEU A 82 8.07 0.59 -10.55
C LEU A 82 7.29 1.73 -9.89
N GLU A 83 7.97 2.67 -9.24
CA GLU A 83 7.34 3.85 -8.67
C GLU A 83 6.76 4.78 -9.74
N GLY A 84 7.44 4.89 -10.88
CA GLY A 84 6.96 5.61 -12.06
C GLY A 84 5.64 5.04 -12.57
N ALA A 85 5.52 3.71 -12.65
CA ALA A 85 4.28 3.04 -13.04
C ALA A 85 3.12 3.34 -12.07
N LEU A 86 3.38 3.34 -10.76
CA LEU A 86 2.38 3.75 -9.76
C LEU A 86 1.89 5.18 -10.03
N ARG A 87 2.83 6.14 -10.14
CA ARG A 87 2.52 7.56 -10.34
C ARG A 87 1.76 7.81 -11.65
N VAL A 88 2.17 7.18 -12.74
CA VAL A 88 1.54 7.34 -14.06
C VAL A 88 0.08 6.88 -14.02
N SER A 89 -0.22 5.74 -13.39
CA SER A 89 -1.59 5.25 -13.25
C SER A 89 -2.47 6.22 -12.45
N LEU A 90 -1.96 6.73 -11.32
CA LEU A 90 -2.67 7.71 -10.50
C LEU A 90 -2.94 9.03 -11.23
N ILE A 91 -1.93 9.57 -11.92
CA ILE A 91 -2.03 10.84 -12.67
C ILE A 91 -3.02 10.71 -13.83
N LYS A 92 -2.99 9.59 -14.57
CA LYS A 92 -3.92 9.36 -15.70
C LYS A 92 -5.38 9.33 -15.28
N ALA A 93 -5.68 8.86 -14.07
CA ALA A 93 -7.04 8.88 -13.52
C ALA A 93 -7.44 10.23 -12.89
N GLY A 94 -6.56 11.23 -12.94
CA GLY A 94 -6.80 12.55 -12.39
C GLY A 94 -6.85 12.56 -10.87
N VAL A 95 -6.03 11.73 -10.20
CA VAL A 95 -5.80 11.83 -8.75
C VAL A 95 -4.88 13.03 -8.52
N PRO A 96 -5.38 14.13 -7.92
CA PRO A 96 -4.70 15.41 -7.97
C PRO A 96 -3.54 15.54 -7.00
N ASP A 97 -3.54 14.74 -5.93
CA ASP A 97 -2.63 14.93 -4.79
C ASP A 97 -2.12 13.57 -4.29
N ILE A 98 -0.87 13.27 -4.63
CA ILE A 98 -0.17 12.03 -4.29
C ILE A 98 0.86 12.37 -3.22
N ASP A 99 0.60 11.99 -1.96
CA ASP A 99 1.56 12.13 -0.87
C ASP A 99 2.84 11.34 -1.17
N TYR A 100 2.66 10.08 -1.56
CA TYR A 100 3.73 9.21 -2.00
C TYR A 100 3.20 8.04 -2.82
N ALA A 101 4.06 7.52 -3.69
CA ALA A 101 3.91 6.26 -4.37
C ALA A 101 5.33 5.67 -4.49
N THR A 102 5.65 4.68 -3.67
CA THR A 102 7.02 4.21 -3.44
C THR A 102 7.09 2.68 -3.36
N VAL A 103 8.28 2.13 -3.59
CA VAL A 103 8.56 0.70 -3.38
C VAL A 103 9.65 0.57 -2.33
N VAL A 104 9.39 -0.26 -1.32
CA VAL A 104 10.30 -0.47 -0.19
C VAL A 104 10.48 -1.96 0.09
N ASN A 105 11.51 -2.31 0.83
CA ASN A 105 11.60 -3.61 1.48
C ASN A 105 10.54 -3.73 2.58
N ALA A 106 9.75 -4.80 2.58
CA ALA A 106 8.62 -4.98 3.49
C ALA A 106 9.01 -5.11 4.97
N ASP A 107 10.25 -5.48 5.27
CA ASP A 107 10.73 -5.63 6.65
C ASP A 107 11.34 -4.33 7.17
N THR A 108 12.07 -3.59 6.32
CA THR A 108 12.84 -2.42 6.75
C THR A 108 12.18 -1.09 6.42
N PHE A 109 11.19 -1.08 5.52
CA PHE A 109 10.57 0.12 4.95
C PHE A 109 11.58 1.09 4.33
N ARG A 110 12.73 0.56 3.89
CA ARG A 110 13.74 1.32 3.15
C ARG A 110 13.55 1.08 1.66
N ARG A 111 13.71 2.15 0.88
CA ARG A 111 13.79 2.05 -0.58
C ARG A 111 15.10 1.34 -0.95
N GLU A 112 14.98 0.31 -1.78
CA GLU A 112 16.10 -0.47 -2.31
C GLU A 112 16.11 -0.35 -3.83
N ASP A 113 17.29 -0.24 -4.43
CA ASP A 113 17.46 -0.25 -5.87
C ASP A 113 18.73 -1.06 -6.22
N PRO A 114 18.61 -2.24 -6.86
CA PRO A 114 17.36 -2.89 -7.28
C PRO A 114 16.48 -3.29 -6.09
N CYS A 115 15.16 -3.32 -6.31
CA CYS A 115 14.18 -3.86 -5.37
C CYS A 115 14.45 -5.34 -5.08
N SER A 116 14.40 -5.74 -3.81
CA SER A 116 14.53 -7.14 -3.41
C SER A 116 13.25 -7.95 -3.68
N GLU A 117 13.33 -9.27 -3.53
CA GLU A 117 12.16 -10.17 -3.62
C GLU A 117 11.13 -9.94 -2.50
N ASN A 118 11.49 -9.22 -1.43
CA ASN A 118 10.56 -8.83 -0.37
C ASN A 118 10.05 -7.40 -0.56
N ALA A 119 9.87 -6.98 -1.81
CA ALA A 119 9.42 -5.63 -2.14
C ALA A 119 7.92 -5.45 -1.86
N LEU A 120 7.59 -4.24 -1.40
CA LEU A 120 6.25 -3.80 -1.07
C LEU A 120 6.01 -2.44 -1.73
N ALA A 121 5.06 -2.37 -2.66
CA ALA A 121 4.57 -1.11 -3.17
C ALA A 121 3.58 -0.49 -2.18
N LEU A 122 3.78 0.80 -1.90
CA LEU A 122 2.98 1.60 -0.97
C LEU A 122 2.55 2.88 -1.67
N LEU A 123 1.31 3.29 -1.47
CA LEU A 123 0.86 4.60 -1.92
C LEU A 123 -0.05 5.27 -0.90
N ALA A 124 -0.06 6.61 -0.96
CA ALA A 124 -0.98 7.44 -0.25
C ALA A 124 -1.37 8.64 -1.12
N VAL A 125 -2.66 8.96 -1.12
CA VAL A 125 -3.21 10.07 -1.90
C VAL A 125 -4.23 10.83 -1.08
N GLN A 126 -4.38 12.11 -1.38
CA GLN A 126 -5.38 12.97 -0.78
C GLN A 126 -6.59 13.10 -1.72
N ALA A 127 -7.71 12.51 -1.31
CA ALA A 127 -8.98 12.53 -2.01
C ALA A 127 -9.94 13.54 -1.35
N GLY A 128 -9.75 14.82 -1.65
CA GLY A 128 -10.45 15.91 -0.96
C GLY A 128 -10.00 16.02 0.49
N ALA A 129 -10.90 15.81 1.46
CA ALA A 129 -10.54 15.80 2.88
C ALA A 129 -10.08 14.42 3.39
N VAL A 130 -10.09 13.38 2.54
CA VAL A 130 -9.80 12.01 2.94
C VAL A 130 -8.44 11.57 2.42
N ARG A 131 -7.53 11.25 3.34
CA ARG A 131 -6.28 10.58 3.01
C ARG A 131 -6.49 9.08 2.86
N LEU A 132 -6.27 8.55 1.66
CA LEU A 132 -6.36 7.13 1.35
C LEU A 132 -4.95 6.52 1.32
N ILE A 133 -4.84 5.27 1.77
CA ILE A 133 -3.62 4.47 1.70
C ILE A 133 -3.97 3.09 1.15
N ASP A 134 -3.03 2.50 0.42
CA ASP A 134 -3.09 1.13 -0.05
C ASP A 134 -1.66 0.59 -0.25
N ASN A 135 -1.51 -0.74 -0.26
CA ASN A 135 -0.25 -1.40 -0.52
C ASN A 135 -0.42 -2.78 -1.15
N MET A 136 0.64 -3.29 -1.77
CA MET A 136 0.69 -4.60 -2.38
C MET A 136 2.11 -5.17 -2.37
N PRO A 137 2.33 -6.40 -1.88
CA PRO A 137 3.59 -7.13 -2.10
C PRO A 137 3.83 -7.31 -3.59
N LEU A 138 5.05 -7.05 -4.06
CA LEU A 138 5.37 -7.08 -5.49
C LEU A 138 5.72 -8.48 -6.00
#